data_AF-A0A7X3WNT6-F1
#
_entry.id   AF-A0A7X3WNT6-F1
#
_cell.length_a   1.000
_cell.length_b   1.000
_cell.length_c   1.000
_cell.angle_alpha   90.00
_cell.angle_beta   90.00
_cell.angle_gamma   90.00
#
_symmetry.space_group_name_H-M   'P 1'
#
loop_
_entity.id
_entity.type
_entity.pdbx_description
1 polymer ?
#
loop_
_entity_poly.entity_id
_entity_poly.type
_entity_poly.pdbx_seq_one_letter_code
_entity_poly.pdbx_strand_id
1 'polypeptide(L)'
;MRICIVFALSAGLVACGGSPAPSAESRAIEEYTRIASNSTHILITDWIHWRPGSTEPERVSVDCRGEYCETGDSRTQFANRVVDVDPEQITILPDTNGISTGIENFVGFGIEAHNFVGWMEHSLFVSTSRTFTGESHPDKGSIRVFATVSGNAPLTNPEVEATWTGFVSARDDTAGTTRDSYVTGDARISVRIGEQVMADVHLTDMVNATTGQQHGDLVYEDMSVIGGQFGRYHADNHRLSGVFYGPNHEEVGGIFEHPQGLLGAYGGDKD
;
A
#
# COMPACT_ATOMS: atom_id res chain seq x y z
N MET A 1 4.41 -31.93 3.14
CA MET A 1 5.25 -33.10 3.48
C MET A 1 4.83 -33.62 4.85
N ARG A 2 4.26 -34.82 4.95
CA ARG A 2 3.79 -35.40 6.22
C ARG A 2 4.95 -36.16 6.87
N ILE A 3 5.43 -35.71 8.04
CA ILE A 3 6.38 -36.49 8.84
C ILE A 3 5.56 -37.27 9.88
N CYS A 4 5.29 -38.54 9.60
CA CYS A 4 4.76 -39.45 10.60
C CYS A 4 5.95 -40.14 11.29
N ILE A 5 6.26 -39.75 12.53
CA ILE A 5 7.21 -40.48 13.36
C ILE A 5 6.47 -41.70 13.93
N VAL A 6 6.80 -42.89 13.42
CA VAL A 6 6.25 -44.16 13.92
C VAL A 6 7.08 -44.61 15.11
N PHE A 7 6.54 -44.45 16.32
CA PHE A 7 7.02 -45.18 17.48
C PHE A 7 6.31 -46.54 17.54
N ALA A 8 7.05 -47.61 17.25
CA ALA A 8 6.57 -48.97 17.43
C ALA A 8 6.79 -49.40 18.89
N LEU A 9 5.71 -49.49 19.67
CA LEU A 9 5.43 -50.56 20.66
C LEU A 9 4.13 -50.24 21.42
N SER A 10 3.26 -51.26 21.52
CA SER A 10 2.01 -51.34 22.33
C SER A 10 0.86 -50.37 22.01
N ALA A 11 -0.14 -50.88 21.26
CA ALA A 11 -1.58 -50.53 21.22
C ALA A 11 -2.05 -49.16 21.75
N GLY A 12 -1.41 -48.06 21.34
CA GLY A 12 -1.88 -46.70 21.55
C GLY A 12 -2.53 -46.15 20.29
N LEU A 13 -3.69 -45.51 20.43
CA LEU A 13 -4.26 -44.70 19.35
C LEU A 13 -3.20 -43.69 18.88
N VAL A 14 -2.72 -43.84 17.65
CA VAL A 14 -1.92 -42.82 16.97
C VAL A 14 -2.88 -41.69 16.60
N ALA A 15 -3.05 -40.74 17.51
CA ALA A 15 -3.64 -39.46 17.17
C ALA A 15 -2.65 -38.75 16.25
N CYS A 16 -2.87 -38.82 14.94
CA CYS A 16 -2.27 -37.89 14.00
C CYS A 16 -2.81 -36.50 14.33
N GLY A 17 -2.18 -35.83 15.30
CA GLY A 17 -2.43 -34.44 15.62
C GLY A 17 -1.96 -33.61 14.46
N GLY A 18 -2.83 -33.41 13.46
CA GLY A 18 -2.61 -32.38 12.45
C GLY A 18 -2.50 -31.06 13.18
N SER A 19 -1.43 -30.30 12.92
CA SER A 19 -1.40 -28.91 13.35
C SER A 19 -2.68 -28.25 12.84
N PRO A 20 -3.40 -27.47 13.67
CA PRO A 20 -4.59 -26.79 13.23
C PRO A 20 -4.26 -25.97 11.98
N ALA A 21 -5.20 -25.90 11.03
CA ALA A 21 -5.05 -25.02 9.89
C ALA A 21 -4.75 -23.59 10.39
N PRO A 22 -3.85 -22.85 9.74
CA PRO A 22 -3.54 -21.48 10.15
C PRO A 22 -4.81 -20.62 10.16
N SER A 23 -4.85 -19.60 11.02
CA SER A 23 -5.95 -18.65 11.02
C SER A 23 -5.92 -17.78 9.74
N ALA A 24 -6.99 -17.01 9.49
CA ALA A 24 -7.01 -16.08 8.35
C ALA A 24 -5.92 -15.01 8.50
N GLU A 25 -5.75 -14.50 9.71
CA GLU A 25 -4.73 -13.52 10.09
C GLU A 25 -3.32 -14.08 9.88
N SER A 26 -3.06 -15.33 10.31
CA SER A 26 -1.76 -15.96 10.08
C SER A 26 -1.42 -16.10 8.60
N ARG A 27 -2.41 -16.42 7.74
CA ARG A 27 -2.21 -16.50 6.29
C ARG A 27 -1.96 -15.12 5.68
N ALA A 28 -2.73 -14.12 6.07
CA ALA A 28 -2.56 -12.74 5.60
C ALA A 28 -1.15 -12.20 5.93
N ILE A 29 -0.63 -12.51 7.12
CA ILE A 29 0.72 -12.09 7.52
C ILE A 29 1.79 -12.84 6.74
N GLU A 30 1.60 -14.13 6.49
CA GLU A 30 2.50 -14.92 5.64
C GLU A 30 2.56 -14.34 4.22
N GLU A 31 1.41 -13.99 3.63
CA GLU A 31 1.31 -13.35 2.32
C GLU A 31 1.95 -11.96 2.32
N TYR A 32 1.57 -11.10 3.26
CA TYR A 32 2.13 -9.76 3.42
C TYR A 32 3.65 -9.79 3.57
N THR A 33 4.17 -10.67 4.44
CA THR A 33 5.61 -10.85 4.66
C THR A 33 6.30 -11.34 3.41
N ARG A 34 5.71 -12.32 2.70
CA ARG A 34 6.24 -12.83 1.43
C ARG A 34 6.35 -11.71 0.40
N ILE A 35 5.29 -10.93 0.17
CA ILE A 35 5.28 -9.83 -0.80
C ILE A 35 6.33 -8.79 -0.43
N ALA A 36 6.34 -8.33 0.83
CA ALA A 36 7.29 -7.33 1.31
C ALA A 36 8.74 -7.80 1.18
N SER A 37 9.03 -9.08 1.50
CA SER A 37 10.37 -9.66 1.38
C SER A 37 10.86 -9.86 -0.06
N ASN A 38 9.93 -9.99 -1.02
CA ASN A 38 10.22 -10.19 -2.44
C ASN A 38 10.12 -8.90 -3.24
N SER A 39 9.83 -7.77 -2.58
CA SER A 39 9.61 -6.52 -3.27
C SER A 39 10.91 -5.96 -3.84
N THR A 40 10.88 -5.67 -5.14
CA THR A 40 11.99 -5.11 -5.90
C THR A 40 11.79 -3.63 -6.21
N HIS A 41 10.60 -3.10 -5.94
CA HIS A 41 10.22 -1.75 -6.28
C HIS A 41 9.26 -1.15 -5.26
N ILE A 42 9.49 0.10 -4.87
CA ILE A 42 8.66 0.85 -3.95
C ILE A 42 8.31 2.23 -4.53
N LEU A 43 7.05 2.61 -4.39
CA LEU A 43 6.55 3.97 -4.62
C LEU A 43 6.06 4.54 -3.28
N ILE A 44 6.30 5.82 -3.03
CA ILE A 44 5.78 6.50 -1.84
C ILE A 44 5.34 7.93 -2.17
N THR A 45 4.24 8.36 -1.54
CA THR A 45 3.80 9.76 -1.62
C THR A 45 4.84 10.68 -0.98
N ASP A 46 4.74 11.99 -1.24
CA ASP A 46 5.34 12.95 -0.32
C ASP A 46 4.73 12.74 1.06
N TRP A 47 5.45 13.17 2.10
CA TRP A 47 4.90 13.15 3.44
C TRP A 47 4.23 14.46 3.76
N ILE A 48 3.06 14.37 4.38
CA ILE A 48 2.40 15.50 5.04
C ILE A 48 2.69 15.40 6.53
N HIS A 49 3.48 16.33 7.06
CA HIS A 49 3.93 16.39 8.43
C HIS A 49 3.24 17.54 9.17
N TRP A 50 2.35 17.18 10.09
CA TRP A 50 1.72 18.11 11.03
C TRP A 50 2.57 18.22 12.30
N ARG A 51 3.21 19.36 12.51
CA ARG A 51 3.98 19.62 13.73
C ARG A 51 3.06 20.01 14.90
N PRO A 52 3.44 19.71 16.16
CA PRO A 52 2.67 20.12 17.32
C PRO A 52 2.43 21.63 17.32
N GLY A 53 1.15 22.02 17.41
CA GLY A 53 0.74 23.42 17.43
C GLY A 53 0.78 24.16 16.09
N SER A 54 1.13 23.48 14.99
CA SER A 54 0.98 24.05 13.65
C SER A 54 -0.46 23.95 13.17
N THR A 55 -0.92 24.98 12.46
CA THR A 55 -2.21 24.97 11.74
C THR A 55 -2.06 24.59 10.27
N GLU A 56 -0.83 24.54 9.77
CA GLU A 56 -0.51 24.18 8.38
C GLU A 56 0.45 22.98 8.36
N PRO A 57 0.26 22.02 7.45
CA PRO A 57 1.18 20.91 7.32
C PRO A 57 2.44 21.32 6.57
N GLU A 58 3.56 20.68 6.92
CA GLU A 58 4.80 20.71 6.16
C GLU A 58 4.80 19.55 5.18
N ARG A 59 5.12 19.82 3.91
CA ARG A 59 5.33 18.78 2.90
C ARG A 59 6.80 18.42 2.83
N VAL A 60 7.12 17.15 3.00
CA VAL A 60 8.49 16.62 2.88
C VAL A 60 8.55 15.75 1.62
N SER A 61 9.35 16.19 0.65
CA SER A 61 9.50 15.47 -0.62
C SER A 61 10.21 14.13 -0.44
N VAL A 62 9.74 13.13 -1.18
CA VAL A 62 10.33 11.78 -1.17
C VAL A 62 10.72 11.34 -2.58
N ASP A 63 11.97 10.89 -2.74
CA ASP A 63 12.54 10.34 -3.97
C ASP A 63 12.84 8.85 -3.80
N CYS A 64 12.25 7.99 -4.62
CA CYS A 64 12.48 6.54 -4.57
C CYS A 64 13.27 6.05 -5.79
N ARG A 65 14.23 5.15 -5.54
CA ARG A 65 15.10 4.52 -6.54
C ARG A 65 15.18 3.02 -6.26
N GLY A 66 14.43 2.24 -7.02
CA GLY A 66 14.34 0.79 -6.83
C GLY A 66 13.61 0.47 -5.53
N GLU A 67 14.32 -0.14 -4.57
CA GLU A 67 13.81 -0.52 -3.24
C GLU A 67 14.13 0.52 -2.14
N TYR A 68 14.75 1.65 -2.49
CA TYR A 68 15.19 2.68 -1.55
C TYR A 68 14.44 3.98 -1.76
N CYS A 69 14.02 4.63 -0.68
CA CYS A 69 13.52 6.01 -0.73
C CYS A 69 14.35 6.93 0.17
N GLU A 70 14.53 8.17 -0.28
CA GLU A 70 15.17 9.27 0.44
C GLU A 70 14.16 10.40 0.68
N THR A 71 14.16 10.97 1.88
CA THR A 71 13.24 12.04 2.30
C THR A 71 14.03 13.32 2.57
N GLY A 72 13.86 14.37 1.76
CA GLY A 72 14.54 15.66 1.96
C GLY A 72 16.05 15.57 2.31
N ASP A 73 16.50 16.37 3.28
CA ASP A 73 17.93 16.51 3.66
C ASP A 73 18.49 15.38 4.55
N SER A 74 17.63 14.51 5.09
CA SER A 74 18.07 13.35 5.88
C SER A 74 17.88 12.08 5.07
N ARG A 75 18.98 11.38 4.78
CA ARG A 75 18.98 10.03 4.19
C ARG A 75 18.38 9.00 5.15
N THR A 76 17.10 9.12 5.47
CA THR A 76 16.35 8.02 6.06
C THR A 76 16.13 7.02 4.95
N GLN A 77 17.02 6.03 4.88
CA GLN A 77 16.89 4.92 3.93
C GLN A 77 15.71 4.06 4.37
N PHE A 78 14.61 4.14 3.63
CA PHE A 78 13.59 3.12 3.65
C PHE A 78 14.10 1.99 2.76
N ALA A 79 14.76 1.00 3.35
CA ALA A 79 14.77 -0.31 2.72
C ALA A 79 13.37 -0.91 2.87
N ASN A 80 12.96 -1.81 1.96
CA ASN A 80 11.82 -2.73 2.11
C ASN A 80 12.01 -3.66 3.33
N ARG A 81 12.32 -3.11 4.50
CA ARG A 81 12.27 -3.84 5.76
C ARG A 81 10.80 -3.97 6.07
N VAL A 82 10.31 -5.16 5.78
CA VAL A 82 9.18 -5.77 6.47
C VAL A 82 9.23 -5.30 7.92
N VAL A 83 8.34 -4.38 8.29
CA VAL A 83 8.04 -4.19 9.70
C VAL A 83 7.44 -5.53 10.10
N ASP A 84 8.05 -6.23 11.06
CA ASP A 84 7.49 -7.48 11.59
C ASP A 84 6.04 -7.18 12.00
N VAL A 85 5.08 -7.57 11.16
CA VAL A 85 3.66 -7.35 11.40
C VAL A 85 3.25 -8.38 12.44
N ASP A 86 2.95 -7.92 13.65
CA ASP A 86 2.42 -8.79 14.69
C ASP A 86 0.99 -9.20 14.31
N PRO A 87 0.65 -10.51 14.35
CA PRO A 87 -0.72 -10.95 14.09
C PRO A 87 -1.80 -10.29 14.92
N GLU A 88 -1.48 -9.86 16.14
CA GLU A 88 -2.44 -9.15 17.00
C GLU A 88 -2.69 -7.71 16.53
N GLN A 89 -1.90 -7.19 15.59
CA GLN A 89 -1.97 -5.82 15.08
C GLN A 89 -2.76 -5.69 13.79
N ILE A 90 -3.07 -6.79 13.09
CA ILE A 90 -3.83 -6.76 11.84
C ILE A 90 -5.27 -7.23 12.03
N THR A 91 -6.21 -6.42 11.57
CA THR A 91 -7.63 -6.79 11.44
C THR A 91 -7.93 -6.99 9.96
N ILE A 92 -8.30 -8.21 9.58
CA ILE A 92 -8.69 -8.53 8.20
C ILE A 92 -10.09 -7.98 7.92
N LEU A 93 -10.22 -7.28 6.80
CA LEU A 93 -11.48 -6.75 6.30
C LEU A 93 -11.96 -7.61 5.13
N PRO A 94 -13.25 -7.50 4.73
CA PRO A 94 -13.73 -8.16 3.52
C PRO A 94 -12.93 -7.76 2.29
N ASP A 95 -12.74 -8.72 1.38
CA ASP A 95 -12.13 -8.42 0.08
C ASP A 95 -12.95 -7.36 -0.66
N THR A 96 -12.26 -6.43 -1.32
CA THR A 96 -12.86 -5.37 -2.11
C THR A 96 -12.31 -5.44 -3.52
N ASN A 97 -13.19 -5.65 -4.51
CA ASN A 97 -12.81 -5.82 -5.92
C ASN A 97 -11.72 -6.87 -6.15
N GLY A 98 -11.77 -7.99 -5.41
CA GLY A 98 -10.79 -9.08 -5.50
C GLY A 98 -9.52 -8.87 -4.67
N ILE A 99 -9.35 -7.70 -4.05
CA ILE A 99 -8.17 -7.35 -3.27
C ILE A 99 -8.42 -7.64 -1.79
N SER A 100 -7.49 -8.36 -1.16
CA SER A 100 -7.51 -8.56 0.29
C SER A 100 -7.14 -7.27 1.01
N THR A 101 -7.92 -6.92 2.04
CA THR A 101 -7.75 -5.65 2.76
C THR A 101 -7.68 -5.86 4.27
N GLY A 102 -7.10 -4.89 4.95
CA GLY A 102 -6.97 -4.92 6.40
C GLY A 102 -6.64 -3.57 7.01
N ILE A 103 -6.74 -3.51 8.33
CA ILE A 103 -6.24 -2.40 9.14
C ILE A 103 -5.13 -2.94 10.02
N GLU A 104 -3.96 -2.33 9.92
CA GLU A 104 -2.83 -2.62 10.81
C GLU A 104 -2.64 -1.44 11.78
N ASN A 105 -2.65 -1.74 13.08
CA ASN A 105 -2.39 -0.78 14.15
C ASN A 105 -1.08 -1.13 14.84
N PHE A 106 -0.06 -0.31 14.65
CA PHE A 106 1.24 -0.52 15.27
C PHE A 106 1.43 0.46 16.44
N VAL A 107 1.87 -0.06 17.60
CA VAL A 107 2.28 0.77 18.75
C VAL A 107 3.63 0.29 19.25
N GLY A 108 4.67 1.09 19.05
CA GLY A 108 6.03 0.72 19.44
C GLY A 108 7.05 1.81 19.15
N PHE A 109 8.18 1.77 19.85
CA PHE A 109 9.31 2.72 19.65
C PHE A 109 8.92 4.21 19.71
N GLY A 110 7.87 4.56 20.47
CA GLY A 110 7.36 5.93 20.53
C GLY A 110 6.62 6.38 19.27
N ILE A 111 6.10 5.44 18.48
CA ILE A 111 5.28 5.66 17.30
C ILE A 111 3.99 4.87 17.45
N GLU A 112 2.87 5.52 17.13
CA GLU A 112 1.59 4.88 16.89
C GLU A 112 1.27 5.03 15.40
N ALA A 113 1.10 3.93 14.67
CA ALA A 113 0.76 3.95 13.26
C ALA A 113 -0.60 3.30 13.01
N HIS A 114 -1.37 3.93 12.12
CA HIS A 114 -2.66 3.46 11.62
C HIS A 114 -2.53 3.27 10.12
N ASN A 115 -2.51 2.01 9.70
CA ASN A 115 -2.33 1.63 8.31
C ASN A 115 -3.64 1.03 7.78
N PHE A 116 -4.08 1.52 6.63
CA PHE A 116 -5.04 0.78 5.82
C PHE A 116 -4.28 0.09 4.70
N VAL A 117 -4.31 -1.23 4.70
CA VAL A 117 -3.51 -2.08 3.82
C VAL A 117 -4.41 -2.78 2.81
N GLY A 118 -3.92 -2.89 1.58
CA GLY A 118 -4.44 -3.80 0.56
C GLY A 118 -3.28 -4.63 0.01
N TRP A 119 -3.52 -5.90 -0.27
CA TRP A 119 -2.51 -6.77 -0.88
C TRP A 119 -3.14 -7.75 -1.87
N MET A 120 -2.33 -8.11 -2.86
CA MET A 120 -2.63 -9.05 -3.93
C MET A 120 -1.54 -10.14 -3.93
N GLU A 121 -1.30 -10.86 -5.02
CA GLU A 121 -0.30 -11.93 -5.07
C GLU A 121 1.15 -11.41 -5.17
N HIS A 122 1.38 -10.29 -5.84
CA HIS A 122 2.70 -9.76 -6.20
C HIS A 122 3.02 -8.40 -5.59
N SER A 123 2.02 -7.71 -5.05
CA SER A 123 2.16 -6.36 -4.52
C SER A 123 1.22 -6.07 -3.35
N LEU A 124 1.60 -5.04 -2.59
CA LEU A 124 0.81 -4.48 -1.50
C LEU A 124 0.85 -2.97 -1.57
N PHE A 125 -0.19 -2.34 -1.01
CA PHE A 125 -0.29 -0.91 -0.90
C PHE A 125 -0.86 -0.51 0.46
N VAL A 126 -0.39 0.62 0.97
CA VAL A 126 -0.66 1.07 2.34
C VAL A 126 -0.92 2.56 2.35
N SER A 127 -1.98 3.00 3.03
CA SER A 127 -2.12 4.39 3.45
C SER A 127 -1.90 4.50 4.95
N THR A 128 -0.93 5.33 5.34
CA THR A 128 -0.40 5.38 6.70
C THR A 128 -0.64 6.74 7.34
N SER A 129 -1.07 6.70 8.60
CA SER A 129 -1.01 7.84 9.52
C SER A 129 -0.17 7.45 10.74
N ARG A 130 0.93 8.18 11.00
CA ARG A 130 1.81 7.97 12.16
C ARG A 130 1.72 9.14 13.12
N THR A 131 1.55 8.84 14.40
CA THR A 131 1.67 9.80 15.51
C THR A 131 2.93 9.47 16.30
N PHE A 132 3.78 10.48 16.52
CA PHE A 132 4.98 10.32 17.35
C PHE A 132 4.62 10.54 18.81
N THR A 133 4.63 9.49 19.62
CA THR A 133 4.17 9.50 21.02
C THR A 133 5.32 9.47 22.04
N GLY A 134 6.51 9.02 21.62
CA GLY A 134 7.65 8.85 22.53
C GLY A 134 8.24 10.18 23.02
N GLU A 135 8.47 10.29 24.33
CA GLU A 135 9.11 11.46 24.96
C GLU A 135 10.50 11.76 24.40
N SER A 136 11.22 10.74 23.97
CA SER A 136 12.57 10.86 23.38
C SER A 136 12.56 11.22 21.90
N HIS A 137 11.40 11.23 21.24
CA HIS A 137 11.31 11.52 19.82
C HIS A 137 11.34 13.04 19.58
N PRO A 138 12.23 13.58 18.74
CA PRO A 138 12.32 15.03 18.49
C PRO A 138 11.02 15.61 17.94
N ASP A 139 10.25 14.79 17.23
CA ASP A 139 8.96 15.15 16.64
C ASP A 139 7.75 14.76 17.52
N LYS A 140 7.90 14.54 18.84
CA LYS A 140 6.79 14.13 19.72
C LYS A 140 5.55 15.03 19.53
N GLY A 141 4.39 14.41 19.38
CA GLY A 141 3.10 15.04 19.11
C GLY A 141 2.85 15.34 17.64
N SER A 142 3.85 15.14 16.77
CA SER A 142 3.66 15.29 15.33
C SER A 142 2.85 14.14 14.75
N ILE A 143 2.20 14.43 13.64
CA ILE A 143 1.54 13.44 12.79
C ILE A 143 2.19 13.44 11.41
N ARG A 144 2.39 12.26 10.82
CA ARG A 144 2.83 12.09 9.43
C ARG A 144 1.85 11.23 8.67
N VAL A 145 1.48 11.68 7.48
CA VAL A 145 0.61 10.97 6.54
C VAL A 145 1.36 10.74 5.24
N PHE A 146 1.26 9.52 4.71
CA PHE A 146 1.79 9.15 3.41
C PHE A 146 1.12 7.85 2.93
N ALA A 147 1.31 7.50 1.67
CA ALA A 147 0.94 6.22 1.13
C ALA A 147 2.10 5.57 0.39
N THR A 148 2.11 4.23 0.35
CA THR A 148 3.19 3.43 -0.19
C THR A 148 2.61 2.31 -1.04
N VAL A 149 3.30 1.95 -2.12
CA VAL A 149 3.10 0.69 -2.85
C VAL A 149 4.41 -0.04 -2.96
N SER A 150 4.40 -1.35 -2.79
CA SER A 150 5.59 -2.18 -2.83
C SER A 150 5.26 -3.56 -3.42
N GLY A 151 6.15 -4.12 -4.23
CA GLY A 151 5.94 -5.44 -4.82
C GLY A 151 7.06 -5.88 -5.77
N ASN A 152 6.88 -7.07 -6.34
CA ASN A 152 7.80 -7.61 -7.34
C ASN A 152 7.45 -7.10 -8.74
N ALA A 153 8.17 -6.07 -9.18
CA ALA A 153 7.98 -5.46 -10.49
C ALA A 153 8.97 -6.04 -11.52
N PRO A 154 8.51 -6.54 -12.68
CA PRO A 154 9.41 -7.02 -13.75
C PRO A 154 10.16 -5.87 -14.45
N LEU A 155 9.69 -4.62 -14.30
CA LEU A 155 10.23 -3.42 -14.95
C LEU A 155 10.29 -3.52 -16.48
N THR A 156 9.31 -4.21 -17.06
CA THR A 156 9.06 -4.33 -18.49
C THR A 156 7.68 -3.79 -18.82
N ASN A 157 7.44 -3.35 -20.06
CA ASN A 157 6.10 -2.93 -20.47
C ASN A 157 5.18 -4.15 -20.66
N PRO A 158 3.87 -4.02 -20.38
CA PRO A 158 2.89 -5.01 -20.84
C PRO A 158 2.96 -5.17 -22.36
N GLU A 159 2.83 -6.41 -22.84
CA GLU A 159 2.85 -6.74 -24.28
C GLU A 159 1.45 -6.88 -24.88
N VAL A 160 0.42 -6.84 -24.04
CA VAL A 160 -1.00 -7.00 -24.42
C VAL A 160 -1.83 -5.87 -23.84
N GLU A 161 -2.88 -5.50 -24.55
CA GLU A 161 -3.93 -4.65 -23.99
C GLU A 161 -4.64 -5.40 -22.88
N ALA A 162 -4.87 -4.71 -21.77
CA ALA A 162 -5.51 -5.27 -20.59
C ALA A 162 -6.10 -4.16 -19.73
N THR A 163 -7.02 -4.57 -18.86
CA THR A 163 -7.57 -3.74 -17.80
C THR A 163 -7.25 -4.39 -16.46
N TRP A 164 -6.93 -3.55 -15.48
CA TRP A 164 -6.85 -3.93 -14.08
C TRP A 164 -7.93 -3.19 -13.33
N THR A 165 -8.69 -3.93 -12.52
CA THR A 165 -9.76 -3.40 -11.68
C THR A 165 -9.39 -3.62 -10.22
N GLY A 166 -9.65 -2.64 -9.37
CA GLY A 166 -9.28 -2.75 -7.97
C GLY A 166 -9.75 -1.58 -7.12
N PHE A 167 -8.89 -1.13 -6.23
CA PHE A 167 -9.28 -0.38 -5.05
C PHE A 167 -8.33 0.78 -4.74
N VAL A 168 -8.89 1.84 -4.17
CA VAL A 168 -8.19 3.04 -3.70
C VAL A 168 -8.23 3.08 -2.17
N SER A 169 -7.06 3.30 -1.56
CA SER A 169 -6.88 3.55 -0.12
C SER A 169 -6.16 4.88 0.06
N ALA A 170 -6.80 5.84 0.72
CA ALA A 170 -6.24 7.17 0.90
C ALA A 170 -6.52 7.76 2.27
N ARG A 171 -5.80 8.83 2.58
CA ARG A 171 -5.98 9.66 3.77
C ARG A 171 -6.34 11.07 3.34
N ASP A 172 -7.41 11.59 3.93
CA ASP A 172 -7.78 12.99 3.84
C ASP A 172 -6.95 13.78 4.86
N ASP A 173 -6.06 14.64 4.36
CA ASP A 173 -5.18 15.48 5.16
C ASP A 173 -5.90 16.74 5.70
N THR A 174 -7.05 17.11 5.13
CA THR A 174 -7.79 18.31 5.52
C THR A 174 -8.55 18.14 6.83
N ALA A 175 -8.79 16.91 7.25
CA ALA A 175 -9.59 16.56 8.43
C ALA A 175 -8.89 16.74 9.78
N GLY A 176 -7.66 17.29 9.82
CA GLY A 176 -7.02 17.83 11.03
C GLY A 176 -6.61 16.85 12.13
N THR A 177 -7.06 15.59 12.13
CA THR A 177 -6.54 14.49 12.96
C THR A 177 -6.85 13.15 12.29
N THR A 178 -5.82 12.39 11.96
CA THR A 178 -5.70 11.57 10.75
C THR A 178 -6.03 10.07 10.90
N ARG A 179 -6.49 9.64 12.09
CA ARG A 179 -6.81 8.22 12.31
C ARG A 179 -8.06 7.78 11.54
N ASP A 180 -9.09 8.62 11.56
CA ASP A 180 -10.41 8.27 11.00
C ASP A 180 -10.64 8.93 9.62
N SER A 181 -9.65 9.65 9.08
CA SER A 181 -9.76 10.31 7.78
C SER A 181 -9.46 9.37 6.60
N TYR A 182 -9.94 8.14 6.69
CA TYR A 182 -9.72 7.12 5.67
C TYR A 182 -10.70 7.28 4.51
N VAL A 183 -10.18 7.24 3.29
CA VAL A 183 -10.93 7.37 2.04
C VAL A 183 -10.77 6.10 1.21
N THR A 184 -11.89 5.52 0.79
CA THR A 184 -11.96 4.36 -0.10
C THR A 184 -12.46 4.79 -1.47
N GLY A 185 -12.09 4.08 -2.52
CA GLY A 185 -12.71 4.23 -3.84
C GLY A 185 -12.37 3.07 -4.76
N ASP A 186 -12.78 3.18 -6.01
CA ASP A 186 -12.52 2.21 -7.06
C ASP A 186 -11.33 2.64 -7.92
N ALA A 187 -10.52 1.66 -8.34
CA ALA A 187 -9.42 1.89 -9.26
C ALA A 187 -9.65 1.11 -10.55
N ARG A 188 -9.47 1.78 -11.69
CA ARG A 188 -9.46 1.14 -13.01
C ARG A 188 -8.27 1.65 -13.81
N ILE A 189 -7.44 0.73 -14.27
CA ILE A 189 -6.27 1.02 -15.09
C ILE A 189 -6.42 0.25 -16.39
N SER A 190 -6.21 0.90 -17.53
CA SER A 190 -6.22 0.22 -18.83
C SER A 190 -4.98 0.56 -19.63
N VAL A 191 -4.46 -0.43 -20.36
CA VAL A 191 -3.31 -0.27 -21.24
C VAL A 191 -3.71 -0.48 -22.69
N ARG A 192 -3.24 0.42 -23.55
CA ARG A 192 -3.35 0.34 -25.01
C ARG A 192 -1.97 0.11 -25.63
N ILE A 193 -1.90 -0.75 -26.65
CA ILE A 193 -0.66 -1.12 -27.33
C ILE A 193 -0.67 -0.54 -28.74
N GLY A 194 0.24 0.39 -29.03
CA GLY A 194 0.46 0.97 -30.36
C GLY A 194 1.94 1.17 -30.67
N GLU A 195 2.28 2.28 -31.32
CA GLU A 195 3.68 2.71 -31.47
C GLU A 195 4.35 2.96 -30.10
N GLN A 196 3.54 3.33 -29.11
CA GLN A 196 3.91 3.47 -27.71
C GLN A 196 2.87 2.74 -26.87
N VAL A 197 3.31 2.24 -25.70
CA VAL A 197 2.41 1.66 -24.69
C VAL A 197 1.88 2.81 -23.86
N MET A 198 0.55 2.92 -23.75
CA MET A 198 -0.12 4.01 -23.06
C MET A 198 -1.03 3.45 -21.96
N ALA A 199 -1.07 4.10 -20.81
CA ALA A 199 -1.93 3.78 -19.70
C ALA A 199 -2.94 4.90 -19.43
N ASP A 200 -4.17 4.50 -19.15
CA ASP A 200 -5.25 5.35 -18.67
C ASP A 200 -5.60 4.90 -17.24
N VAL A 201 -5.78 5.84 -16.32
CA VAL A 201 -6.08 5.58 -14.90
C VAL A 201 -7.28 6.39 -14.46
N HIS A 202 -8.25 5.69 -13.86
CA HIS A 202 -9.47 6.25 -13.30
C HIS A 202 -9.57 5.83 -11.84
N LEU A 203 -9.52 6.80 -10.93
CA LEU A 203 -9.78 6.61 -9.51
C LEU A 203 -11.12 7.29 -9.21
N THR A 204 -12.14 6.51 -8.88
CA THR A 204 -13.54 6.99 -8.79
C THR A 204 -14.17 6.63 -7.47
N ASP A 205 -15.35 7.23 -7.22
CA ASP A 205 -16.21 6.91 -6.07
C ASP A 205 -15.49 7.05 -4.73
N MET A 206 -14.53 8.00 -4.67
CA MET A 206 -13.72 8.24 -3.49
C MET A 206 -14.55 8.86 -2.37
N VAL A 207 -14.73 8.11 -1.29
CA VAL A 207 -15.56 8.51 -0.15
C VAL A 207 -14.80 8.33 1.17
N ASN A 208 -14.85 9.35 2.02
CA ASN A 208 -14.37 9.26 3.38
C ASN A 208 -15.29 8.33 4.19
N ALA A 209 -14.75 7.21 4.67
CA ALA A 209 -15.51 6.16 5.33
C ALA A 209 -16.16 6.63 6.65
N THR A 210 -15.61 7.67 7.29
CA THR A 210 -16.11 8.19 8.56
C THR A 210 -17.13 9.31 8.36
N THR A 211 -16.85 10.27 7.47
CA THR A 211 -17.70 11.45 7.30
C THR A 211 -18.74 11.29 6.19
N GLY A 212 -18.56 10.31 5.30
CA GLY A 212 -19.34 10.15 4.07
C GLY A 212 -19.06 11.24 3.03
N GLN A 213 -18.04 12.08 3.25
CA GLN A 213 -17.64 13.11 2.29
C GLN A 213 -17.15 12.48 1.00
N GLN A 214 -17.71 12.92 -0.13
CA GLN A 214 -17.25 12.53 -1.45
C GLN A 214 -16.11 13.43 -1.93
N HIS A 215 -15.15 12.83 -2.60
CA HIS A 215 -14.08 13.51 -3.30
C HIS A 215 -14.29 13.34 -4.82
N GLY A 216 -13.78 14.30 -5.60
CA GLY A 216 -13.89 14.23 -7.06
C GLY A 216 -13.05 13.09 -7.63
N ASP A 217 -13.44 12.57 -8.79
CA ASP A 217 -12.67 11.53 -9.48
C ASP A 217 -11.33 12.06 -9.97
N LEU A 218 -10.32 11.18 -10.03
CA LEU A 218 -9.06 11.43 -10.73
C LEU A 218 -9.00 10.61 -12.02
N VAL A 219 -8.85 11.32 -13.14
CA VAL A 219 -8.73 10.72 -14.45
C VAL A 219 -7.45 11.19 -15.12
N TYR A 220 -6.61 10.23 -15.49
CA TYR A 220 -5.36 10.45 -16.19
C TYR A 220 -5.35 9.60 -17.45
N GLU A 221 -5.36 10.25 -18.61
CA GLU A 221 -5.36 9.58 -19.91
C GLU A 221 -4.01 9.78 -20.62
N ASP A 222 -3.70 8.85 -21.51
CA ASP A 222 -2.56 8.87 -22.40
C ASP A 222 -1.22 9.06 -21.66
N MET A 223 -0.98 8.29 -20.59
CA MET A 223 0.32 8.26 -19.93
C MET A 223 1.24 7.25 -20.60
N SER A 224 2.40 7.68 -21.07
CA SER A 224 3.40 6.75 -21.62
C SER A 224 3.87 5.76 -20.56
N VAL A 225 3.88 4.48 -20.91
CA VAL A 225 4.43 3.39 -20.09
C VAL A 225 5.84 3.09 -20.56
N ILE A 226 6.82 3.23 -19.66
CA ILE A 226 8.24 3.00 -19.95
C ILE A 226 8.83 2.11 -18.85
N GLY A 227 9.34 0.94 -19.23
CA GLY A 227 9.87 -0.03 -18.27
C GLY A 227 8.84 -0.46 -17.23
N GLY A 228 7.58 -0.64 -17.63
CA GLY A 228 6.48 -1.04 -16.75
C GLY A 228 6.04 0.04 -15.75
N GLN A 229 6.49 1.28 -15.94
CA GLN A 229 6.17 2.42 -15.08
C GLN A 229 5.42 3.48 -15.88
N PHE A 230 4.50 4.17 -15.23
CA PHE A 230 3.78 5.30 -15.78
C PHE A 230 3.53 6.33 -14.68
N GLY A 231 3.27 7.57 -15.07
CA GLY A 231 2.95 8.60 -14.12
C GLY A 231 2.88 9.98 -14.74
N ARG A 232 2.32 10.90 -13.99
CA ARG A 232 2.26 12.31 -14.35
C ARG A 232 2.39 13.16 -13.09
N TYR A 233 3.20 14.21 -13.22
CA TYR A 233 3.45 15.18 -12.17
C TYR A 233 2.95 16.53 -12.70
N HIS A 234 1.89 17.05 -12.09
CA HIS A 234 1.40 18.40 -12.36
C HIS A 234 1.90 19.37 -11.29
N ALA A 235 1.80 20.68 -11.58
CA ALA A 235 1.91 21.70 -10.54
C ALA A 235 0.80 21.51 -9.49
N ASP A 236 0.98 22.10 -8.31
CA ASP A 236 -0.02 22.13 -7.22
C ASP A 236 -0.32 20.78 -6.54
N ASN A 237 0.72 19.97 -6.29
CA ASN A 237 0.61 18.72 -5.51
C ASN A 237 -0.33 17.67 -6.13
N HIS A 238 -0.45 17.70 -7.45
CA HIS A 238 -1.24 16.74 -8.20
C HIS A 238 -0.30 15.74 -8.88
N ARG A 239 -0.25 14.54 -8.31
CA ARG A 239 0.74 13.52 -8.65
C ARG A 239 0.07 12.18 -8.81
N LEU A 240 0.46 11.43 -9.82
CA LEU A 240 0.10 10.03 -9.97
C LEU A 240 1.31 9.26 -10.49
N SER A 241 1.56 8.08 -9.93
CA SER A 241 2.63 7.19 -10.38
C SER A 241 2.19 5.76 -10.17
N GLY A 242 2.47 4.89 -11.14
CA GLY A 242 2.12 3.49 -11.06
C GLY A 242 3.15 2.60 -11.72
N VAL A 243 3.13 1.34 -11.29
CA VAL A 243 4.02 0.26 -11.67
C VAL A 243 3.19 -1.00 -11.85
N PHE A 244 3.52 -1.78 -12.87
CA PHE A 244 2.98 -3.13 -13.02
C PHE A 244 3.81 -4.15 -12.22
N TYR A 245 3.12 -5.12 -11.62
CA TYR A 245 3.68 -6.16 -10.77
C TYR A 245 3.34 -7.55 -11.29
N GLY A 246 4.15 -8.54 -10.89
CA GLY A 246 4.04 -9.92 -11.35
C GLY A 246 4.74 -10.17 -12.68
N PRO A 247 5.15 -11.43 -12.96
CA PRO A 247 5.96 -11.77 -14.13
C PRO A 247 5.26 -11.51 -15.48
N ASN A 248 3.92 -11.48 -15.52
CA ASN A 248 3.12 -11.21 -16.72
C ASN A 248 2.21 -9.99 -16.54
N HIS A 249 2.60 -9.08 -15.64
CA HIS A 249 1.83 -7.87 -15.31
C HIS A 249 0.42 -8.24 -14.81
N GLU A 250 0.32 -9.28 -13.98
CA GLU A 250 -0.94 -9.73 -13.38
C GLU A 250 -1.56 -8.64 -12.49
N GLU A 251 -0.74 -7.73 -11.98
CA GLU A 251 -1.14 -6.68 -11.05
C GLU A 251 -0.64 -5.31 -11.50
N VAL A 252 -1.31 -4.27 -11.00
CA VAL A 252 -0.84 -2.89 -11.05
C VAL A 252 -1.03 -2.24 -9.69
N GLY A 253 -0.09 -1.39 -9.30
CA GLY A 253 -0.21 -0.59 -8.09
C GLY A 253 0.41 0.78 -8.30
N GLY A 254 -0.05 1.75 -7.52
CA GLY A 254 0.48 3.10 -7.61
C GLY A 254 0.08 4.01 -6.46
N ILE A 255 0.64 5.20 -6.48
CA ILE A 255 0.38 6.27 -5.52
C ILE A 255 -0.26 7.45 -6.23
N PHE A 256 -1.00 8.26 -5.46
CA PHE A 256 -1.52 9.51 -5.95
C PHE A 256 -1.61 10.57 -4.85
N GLU A 257 -1.62 11.82 -5.29
CA GLU A 257 -1.86 13.00 -4.47
C GLU A 257 -2.94 13.83 -5.16
N HIS A 258 -4.06 14.03 -4.46
CA HIS A 258 -5.26 14.69 -4.96
C HIS A 258 -5.25 16.18 -4.62
N PRO A 259 -5.67 17.08 -5.53
CA PRO A 259 -5.77 18.52 -5.27
C PRO A 259 -6.70 18.92 -4.10
N GLN A 260 -7.55 18.00 -3.65
CA GLN A 260 -8.47 18.16 -2.52
C GLN A 260 -7.87 17.63 -1.20
N GLY A 261 -6.55 17.43 -1.13
CA GLY A 261 -5.89 17.01 0.10
C GLY A 261 -5.95 15.51 0.39
N LEU A 262 -5.99 14.67 -0.66
CA LEU A 262 -5.85 13.22 -0.46
C LEU A 262 -4.43 12.77 -0.78
N LEU A 263 -3.90 11.89 0.06
CA LEU A 263 -2.71 11.10 -0.24
C LEU A 263 -3.08 9.64 -0.16
N GLY A 264 -2.83 8.92 -1.24
CA GLY A 264 -3.31 7.56 -1.32
C GLY A 264 -2.48 6.66 -2.21
N ALA A 265 -2.85 5.40 -2.15
CA ALA A 265 -2.38 4.35 -3.01
C ALA A 265 -3.57 3.62 -3.63
N TYR A 266 -3.31 2.98 -4.75
CA TYR A 266 -4.27 2.15 -5.45
C TYR A 266 -3.60 0.85 -5.90
N GLY A 267 -4.41 -0.18 -6.08
CA GLY A 267 -4.00 -1.46 -6.65
C GLY A 267 -5.13 -2.06 -7.49
N GLY A 268 -4.79 -2.97 -8.40
CA GLY A 268 -5.75 -3.70 -9.19
C GLY A 268 -5.18 -4.98 -9.78
N ASP A 269 -6.05 -5.98 -9.88
CA ASP A 269 -5.78 -7.25 -10.56
C ASP A 269 -6.23 -7.18 -12.01
N LYS A 270 -5.47 -7.84 -12.88
CA LYS A 270 -5.76 -7.95 -14.30
C LYS A 270 -7.02 -8.78 -14.52
N ASP A 271 -7.95 -8.25 -15.32
CA ASP A 271 -9.17 -8.93 -15.75
C ASP A 271 -8.88 -10.17 -16.64
#